data_AF-A0A3E0N1Q1-F1
#
_entry.id   AF-A0A3E0N1Q1-F1
#
_cell.length_a   1.000
_cell.length_b   1.000
_cell.length_c   1.000
_cell.angle_alpha   90.00
_cell.angle_beta   90.00
_cell.angle_gamma   90.00
#
_symmetry.space_group_name_H-M   'P 1'
#
loop_
_entity.id
_entity.type
_entity.pdbx_description
1 polymer ?
#
loop_
_entity_poly.entity_id
_entity_poly.type
_entity_poly.pdbx_seq_one_letter_code
_entity_poly.pdbx_strand_id
1 'polypeptide(L)'
;MIKTLVASGVAVSVAALASPALADVYVNPEFNGGAYGEDWLGGTLNLDVGFEGGSGAYSYYIQGGPAIVMPDGEDQEFELAGKFGGSVAVAENVSVYGELSGITGDELSVGTKLGMKYSF
;
A
#
# COMPACT_ATOMS: atom_id res chain seq x y z
N MET A 1 -3.42 -15.01 -28.92
CA MET A 1 -2.56 -15.97 -28.16
C MET A 1 -1.89 -15.31 -26.96
N ILE A 2 -1.30 -14.11 -27.08
CA ILE A 2 -0.76 -13.33 -25.94
C ILE A 2 -1.82 -12.96 -24.88
N LYS A 3 -3.02 -12.54 -25.29
CA LYS A 3 -4.11 -12.19 -24.36
C LYS A 3 -4.57 -13.37 -23.49
N THR A 4 -4.57 -14.58 -24.04
CA THR A 4 -4.95 -15.80 -23.32
C THR A 4 -3.86 -16.24 -22.35
N LEU A 5 -2.59 -16.03 -22.69
CA LEU A 5 -1.44 -16.34 -21.85
C LEU A 5 -1.35 -15.44 -20.61
N VAL A 6 -1.68 -14.15 -20.75
CA VAL A 6 -1.77 -13.21 -19.61
C VAL A 6 -2.93 -13.58 -18.69
N ALA A 7 -4.10 -13.90 -19.24
CA ALA A 7 -5.25 -14.31 -18.45
C ALA A 7 -5.02 -15.64 -17.70
N SER A 8 -4.32 -16.60 -18.31
CA SER A 8 -3.97 -17.87 -17.66
C SER A 8 -2.79 -17.74 -16.67
N GLY A 9 -1.84 -16.83 -16.91
CA GLY A 9 -0.80 -16.49 -15.94
C GLY A 9 -1.34 -15.82 -14.68
N VAL A 10 -2.28 -14.88 -14.83
CA VAL A 10 -2.97 -14.20 -13.71
C VAL A 10 -3.91 -15.15 -12.96
N ALA A 11 -4.60 -16.06 -13.66
CA ALA A 11 -5.45 -17.05 -12.99
C ALA A 11 -4.64 -18.10 -12.21
N VAL A 12 -3.45 -18.47 -12.69
CA VAL A 12 -2.55 -19.41 -12.00
C VAL A 12 -1.87 -18.77 -10.79
N SER A 13 -1.56 -17.46 -10.82
CA SER A 13 -1.00 -16.77 -9.66
C SER A 13 -2.03 -16.57 -8.53
N VAL A 14 -3.29 -16.28 -8.84
CA VAL A 14 -4.36 -16.17 -7.83
C VAL A 14 -4.67 -17.52 -7.16
N ALA A 15 -4.60 -18.63 -7.90
CA ALA A 15 -4.81 -19.97 -7.34
C ALA A 15 -3.61 -20.49 -6.52
N ALA A 16 -2.39 -20.04 -6.82
CA ALA A 16 -1.18 -20.45 -6.09
C ALA A 16 -1.01 -19.73 -4.73
N LEU A 17 -1.71 -18.60 -4.51
CA LEU A 17 -1.72 -17.86 -3.25
C LEU A 17 -2.65 -18.50 -2.20
N ALA A 18 -3.47 -19.49 -2.56
CA ALA A 18 -4.42 -20.17 -1.66
C ALA A 18 -3.78 -21.32 -0.85
N SER A 19 -2.48 -21.25 -0.53
CA SER A 19 -1.82 -22.20 0.38
C SER A 19 -1.85 -21.67 1.82
N PRO A 20 -2.49 -22.38 2.78
CA PRO A 20 -2.90 -21.81 4.07
C PRO A 20 -1.79 -21.75 5.15
N ALA A 21 -0.54 -21.43 4.78
CA ALA A 21 0.58 -21.39 5.74
C ALA A 21 1.63 -20.31 5.44
N LEU A 22 1.28 -19.29 4.66
CA LEU A 22 2.10 -18.10 4.45
C LEU A 22 1.46 -16.98 5.27
N ALA A 23 2.24 -16.13 5.92
CA ALA A 23 1.68 -14.87 6.42
C ALA A 23 0.98 -14.13 5.27
N ASP A 24 -0.07 -13.37 5.60
CA ASP A 24 -1.13 -13.04 4.67
C ASP A 24 -0.59 -12.17 3.52
N VAL A 25 -0.35 -12.80 2.36
CA VAL A 25 -0.02 -12.09 1.11
C VAL A 25 -1.33 -11.50 0.59
N TYR A 26 -1.30 -10.21 0.25
CA TYR A 26 -2.48 -9.49 -0.20
C TYR A 26 -2.19 -8.59 -1.40
N VAL A 27 -3.26 -8.09 -2.01
CA VAL A 27 -3.23 -7.01 -3.00
C VAL A 27 -3.96 -5.81 -2.42
N ASN A 28 -3.43 -4.60 -2.64
CA ASN A 28 -3.97 -3.37 -2.09
C ASN A 28 -4.04 -2.28 -3.18
N PRO A 29 -5.14 -2.22 -3.96
CA PRO A 29 -5.42 -1.07 -4.80
C PRO A 29 -5.89 0.10 -3.92
N GLU A 30 -5.11 1.17 -3.88
CA GLU A 30 -5.33 2.31 -2.98
C GLU A 30 -5.28 3.61 -3.76
N PHE A 31 -6.31 4.45 -3.64
CA PHE A 31 -6.30 5.80 -4.18
C PHE A 31 -6.14 6.83 -3.06
N ASN A 32 -5.08 7.62 -3.14
CA ASN A 32 -4.78 8.72 -2.24
C ASN A 32 -5.06 10.04 -2.95
N GLY A 33 -6.25 10.60 -2.77
CA GLY A 33 -6.69 11.86 -3.39
C GLY A 33 -6.73 13.01 -2.40
N GLY A 34 -6.36 14.21 -2.85
CA GLY A 34 -6.45 15.45 -2.08
C GLY A 34 -7.43 16.44 -2.72
N ALA A 35 -8.27 17.08 -1.92
CA ALA A 35 -9.09 18.20 -2.34
C ALA A 35 -9.17 19.25 -1.22
N TYR A 36 -9.27 20.52 -1.59
CA TYR A 36 -9.47 21.63 -0.66
C TYR A 36 -10.63 22.51 -1.15
N GLY A 37 -11.77 22.43 -0.47
CA GLY A 37 -12.99 23.09 -0.94
C GLY A 37 -13.48 22.47 -2.24
N GLU A 38 -13.58 23.28 -3.29
CA GLU A 38 -13.94 22.83 -4.65
C GLU A 38 -12.70 22.49 -5.50
N ASP A 39 -11.49 22.75 -5.00
CA ASP A 39 -10.24 22.56 -5.74
C ASP A 39 -9.69 21.14 -5.56
N TRP A 40 -9.39 20.47 -6.68
CA TRP A 40 -8.69 19.20 -6.70
C TRP A 40 -7.18 19.44 -6.57
N LEU A 41 -6.49 18.70 -5.70
CA LEU A 41 -5.06 18.88 -5.44
C LEU A 41 -4.19 17.81 -6.10
N GLY A 42 -4.81 16.85 -6.81
CA GLY A 42 -4.13 15.68 -7.34
C GLY A 42 -4.35 14.42 -6.50
N GLY A 43 -3.86 13.30 -7.00
CA GLY A 43 -3.88 12.05 -6.28
C GLY A 43 -3.01 10.97 -6.88
N THR A 44 -2.89 9.86 -6.16
CA THR A 44 -2.08 8.71 -6.58
C THR A 44 -2.90 7.45 -6.46
N LEU A 45 -2.95 6.64 -7.51
CA LEU A 45 -3.49 5.27 -7.47
C LEU A 45 -2.33 4.28 -7.36
N ASN A 46 -2.20 3.63 -6.21
CA ASN A 46 -1.27 2.55 -5.94
C ASN A 46 -1.93 1.20 -6.24
N LEU A 47 -1.20 0.28 -6.87
CA LEU A 47 -1.63 -1.09 -7.12
C LEU A 47 -0.62 -2.05 -6.49
N ASP A 48 -0.67 -2.16 -5.17
CA ASP A 48 0.41 -2.82 -4.43
C ASP A 48 0.14 -4.31 -4.21
N VAL A 49 1.22 -5.08 -4.14
CA VAL A 49 1.24 -6.42 -3.53
C VAL A 49 1.96 -6.31 -2.21
N GLY A 50 1.37 -6.93 -1.18
CA GLY A 50 1.87 -6.81 0.18
C GLY A 50 1.97 -8.14 0.90
N PHE A 51 2.68 -8.08 2.02
CA PHE A 51 2.80 -9.15 3.00
C PHE A 51 2.62 -8.52 4.37
N GLU A 52 1.71 -9.07 5.16
CA GLU A 52 1.51 -8.67 6.55
C GLU A 52 1.66 -9.84 7.50
N GLY A 53 2.00 -9.50 8.74
CA GLY A 53 2.13 -10.45 9.81
C GLY A 53 1.99 -9.79 11.16
N GLY A 54 1.82 -10.61 12.18
CA GLY A 54 1.73 -10.13 13.55
C GLY A 54 1.81 -11.26 14.54
N SER A 55 2.16 -10.94 15.77
CA SER A 55 2.15 -11.86 16.89
C SER A 55 2.01 -11.10 18.20
N GLY A 56 1.07 -11.53 19.04
CA GLY A 56 0.78 -10.89 20.32
C GLY A 56 0.46 -9.41 20.15
N ALA A 57 1.30 -8.55 20.73
CA ALA A 57 1.12 -7.11 20.70
C ALA A 57 1.63 -6.43 19.40
N TYR A 58 2.31 -7.16 18.51
CA TYR A 58 2.99 -6.58 17.35
C TYR A 58 2.30 -6.92 16.03
N SER A 59 2.22 -5.95 15.13
CA SER A 59 1.87 -6.15 13.72
C SER A 59 2.82 -5.40 12.81
N TYR A 60 3.01 -5.91 11.59
CA TYR A 60 3.80 -5.27 10.55
C TYR A 60 3.24 -5.59 9.17
N TYR A 61 3.57 -4.75 8.21
CA TYR A 61 3.31 -4.99 6.80
C TYR A 61 4.42 -4.37 5.95
N ILE A 62 4.59 -4.91 4.76
CA ILE A 62 5.35 -4.32 3.67
C ILE A 62 4.56 -4.52 2.39
N GLN A 63 4.44 -3.47 1.59
CA GLN A 63 3.77 -3.51 0.30
C GLN A 63 4.47 -2.60 -0.70
N GLY A 64 4.28 -2.89 -1.97
CA GLY A 64 4.72 -2.01 -3.05
C GLY A 64 4.24 -2.48 -4.40
N GLY A 65 4.33 -1.58 -5.37
CA GLY A 65 3.75 -1.78 -6.68
C GLY A 65 3.82 -0.52 -7.54
N PRO A 66 3.24 -0.59 -8.74
CA PRO A 66 3.10 0.59 -9.59
C PRO A 66 2.15 1.61 -8.99
N ALA A 67 2.47 2.88 -9.20
CA ALA A 67 1.68 4.03 -8.80
C ALA A 67 1.38 4.90 -10.04
N ILE A 68 0.12 5.24 -10.24
CA ILE A 68 -0.30 6.22 -11.24
C ILE A 68 -0.50 7.54 -10.51
N VAL A 69 0.41 8.48 -10.73
CA VAL A 69 0.36 9.82 -10.16
C VAL A 69 -0.48 10.70 -11.10
N MET A 70 -1.42 11.42 -10.53
CA MET A 70 -2.36 12.29 -11.23
C MET A 70 -2.28 13.69 -10.60
N PRO A 71 -1.24 14.49 -10.93
CA PRO A 71 -1.13 15.86 -10.45
C PRO A 71 -2.30 16.71 -10.99
N ASP A 72 -2.64 17.79 -10.28
CA ASP A 72 -3.65 18.73 -10.78
C ASP A 72 -3.09 19.61 -11.90
N GLY A 73 -3.74 19.58 -13.07
CA GLY A 73 -3.35 20.39 -14.23
C GLY A 73 -2.16 19.87 -15.05
N GLU A 74 -1.61 18.70 -14.73
CA GLU A 74 -0.49 18.08 -15.46
C GLU A 74 -0.84 16.68 -15.99
N ASP A 75 0.08 16.09 -16.76
CA ASP A 75 -0.07 14.74 -17.31
C ASP A 75 0.11 13.68 -16.21
N GLN A 76 -0.49 12.50 -16.42
CA GLN A 76 -0.33 11.38 -15.49
C GLN A 76 1.05 10.75 -15.63
N GLU A 77 1.64 10.40 -14.48
CA GLU A 77 2.96 9.76 -14.41
C GLU A 77 2.84 8.35 -13.87
N PHE A 78 3.72 7.47 -14.35
CA PHE A 78 3.82 6.10 -13.88
C PHE A 78 5.08 5.93 -13.06
N GLU A 79 4.90 5.62 -11.78
CA GLU A 79 5.97 5.51 -10.81
C GLU A 79 5.93 4.15 -10.10
N LEU A 80 6.95 3.86 -9.31
CA LEU A 80 6.98 2.74 -8.38
C LEU A 80 6.89 3.29 -6.96
N ALA A 81 5.97 2.74 -6.17
CA ALA A 81 5.79 3.10 -4.79
C ALA A 81 5.93 1.89 -3.88
N GLY A 82 6.31 2.13 -2.64
CA GLY A 82 6.37 1.12 -1.61
C GLY A 82 6.19 1.73 -0.24
N LYS A 83 5.68 0.94 0.69
CA LYS A 83 5.55 1.33 2.08
C LYS A 83 5.70 0.12 2.98
N PHE A 84 6.29 0.34 4.14
CA PHE A 84 6.31 -0.65 5.20
C PHE A 84 5.96 0.05 6.51
N GLY A 85 5.23 -0.65 7.35
CA GLY A 85 4.77 -0.10 8.59
C GLY A 85 4.44 -1.20 9.59
N GLY A 86 3.98 -0.77 10.75
CA GLY A 86 3.59 -1.69 11.80
C GLY A 86 3.02 -0.96 12.99
N SER A 87 2.52 -1.75 13.94
CA SER A 87 1.98 -1.24 15.18
C SER A 87 2.34 -2.12 16.37
N VAL A 88 2.35 -1.51 17.55
CA VAL A 88 2.52 -2.19 18.83
C VAL A 88 1.40 -1.78 19.77
N ALA A 89 0.68 -2.77 20.32
CA ALA A 89 -0.25 -2.56 21.42
C ALA A 89 0.54 -2.34 22.71
N VAL A 90 0.42 -1.14 23.30
CA VAL A 90 1.13 -0.75 24.52
C VAL A 90 0.26 -0.86 25.77
N ALA A 91 -1.06 -0.94 25.59
CA ALA A 91 -2.06 -1.24 26.61
C ALA A 91 -3.29 -1.90 25.95
N GLU A 92 -4.24 -2.40 26.74
CA GLU A 92 -5.48 -3.03 26.23
C GLU A 92 -6.27 -2.13 25.26
N ASN A 93 -6.19 -0.82 25.46
CA ASN A 93 -6.90 0.21 24.70
C ASN A 93 -5.99 1.16 23.92
N VAL A 94 -4.67 0.96 23.92
CA VAL A 94 -3.70 1.86 23.27
C VAL A 94 -2.77 1.09 22.34
N SER A 95 -2.66 1.56 21.10
CA SER A 95 -1.60 1.14 20.17
C SER A 95 -0.84 2.33 19.60
N VAL A 96 0.45 2.11 19.30
CA VAL A 96 1.32 3.06 18.60
C VAL A 96 1.68 2.44 17.25
N TYR A 97 1.69 3.25 16.19
CA TYR A 97 2.01 2.78 14.84
C TYR A 97 2.98 3.71 14.12
N GLY A 98 3.70 3.13 13.17
CA GLY A 98 4.62 3.85 12.30
C GLY A 98 4.61 3.28 10.88
N GLU A 99 4.91 4.12 9.91
CA GLU A 99 5.04 3.77 8.50
C GLU A 99 6.16 4.61 7.87
N LEU A 100 6.96 3.97 7.01
CA LEU A 100 7.80 4.64 6.02
C LEU A 100 7.27 4.32 4.63
N SER A 101 7.19 5.33 3.78
CA SER A 101 6.77 5.20 2.38
C SER A 101 7.80 5.82 1.47
N GLY A 102 7.88 5.33 0.24
CA GLY A 102 8.65 5.94 -0.83
C GLY A 102 7.95 5.82 -2.16
N ILE A 103 8.19 6.77 -3.05
CA ILE A 103 7.70 6.76 -4.43
C ILE A 103 8.79 7.34 -5.33
N THR A 104 9.02 6.70 -6.48
CA THR A 104 9.91 7.22 -7.52
C THR A 104 9.31 8.45 -8.19
N GLY A 105 10.14 9.16 -8.94
CA GLY A 105 9.82 10.35 -9.71
C GLY A 105 11.11 10.95 -10.23
N ASP A 106 11.09 12.23 -10.61
CA ASP A 106 12.31 12.99 -10.91
C ASP A 106 13.32 12.94 -9.74
N GLU A 107 12.78 12.98 -8.52
CA GLU A 107 13.51 12.78 -7.28
C GLU A 107 12.78 11.74 -6.42
N LEU A 108 13.55 10.91 -5.69
CA LEU A 108 12.96 9.93 -4.77
C LEU A 108 12.27 10.66 -3.61
N SER A 109 10.96 10.50 -3.52
CA SER A 109 10.17 11.02 -2.40
C SER A 109 10.10 9.99 -1.28
N VAL A 110 10.28 10.43 -0.03
CA VAL A 110 10.21 9.61 1.17
C VAL A 110 9.23 10.23 2.16
N GLY A 111 8.28 9.43 2.63
CA GLY A 111 7.27 9.81 3.61
C GLY A 111 7.46 9.04 4.91
N THR A 112 7.09 9.68 6.02
CA THR A 112 7.04 9.04 7.34
C THR A 112 5.70 9.34 8.00
N LYS A 113 5.11 8.34 8.65
CA LYS A 113 3.93 8.51 9.50
C LYS A 113 4.20 7.86 10.85
N LEU A 114 3.84 8.56 11.92
CA LEU A 114 3.92 8.07 13.28
C LEU A 114 2.66 8.51 14.00
N GLY A 115 2.05 7.60 14.76
CA GLY A 115 0.78 7.89 15.42
C GLY A 115 0.44 6.93 16.54
N MET A 116 -0.68 7.23 17.18
CA MET A 116 -1.22 6.47 18.30
C MET A 116 -2.74 6.36 18.11
N LYS A 117 -3.30 5.20 18.48
CA LYS A 117 -4.73 4.93 18.49
C LYS A 117 -5.17 4.58 19.91
N TYR A 118 -6.24 5.22 20.36
CA TYR A 118 -6.94 4.90 21.61
C TYR A 118 -8.35 4.40 21.29
N SER A 119 -8.78 3.28 21.89
CA SER A 119 -10.13 2.71 21.72
C SER A 119 -10.91 2.77 23.04
N PHE A 120 -12.12 3.32 23.02
CA PHE A 120 -13.02 3.41 24.19
C PHE A 120 -13.84 2.14 24.39
#